data_AF-A0A7C5VKK0-F1
#
_entry.id   AF-A0A7C5VKK0-F1
#
_cell.length_a   1.000
_cell.length_b   1.000
_cell.length_c   1.000
_cell.angle_alpha   90.00
_cell.angle_beta   90.00
_cell.angle_gamma   90.00
#
_symmetry.space_group_name_H-M   'P 1'
#
loop_
_entity.id
_entity.type
_entity.pdbx_description
1 polymer ?
#
loop_
_entity_poly.entity_id
_entity_poly.type
_entity_poly.pdbx_seq_one_letter_code
_entity_poly.pdbx_strand_id
1 'polypeptide(L)' 'MKDLERVGNVTGKIVGVLGFVVLLLSLFRLDGAGVGLGVMLSLYGLGLLLLSGIYGELKAVREALRRWDG' A
#
# COMPACT_ATOMS: atom_id res chain seq x y z
N MET A 1 1.90 15.58 -7.47
CA MET A 1 0.73 14.77 -7.04
C MET A 1 0.68 13.41 -7.72
N LYS A 2 0.86 13.31 -9.06
CA LYS A 2 1.02 12.02 -9.76
C LYS A 2 2.15 11.16 -9.16
N ASP A 3 3.20 11.82 -8.65
CA ASP A 3 4.33 11.15 -8.02
C ASP A 3 3.98 10.50 -6.69
N LEU A 4 3.08 11.08 -5.89
CA LEU A 4 2.66 10.49 -4.60
C LEU A 4 1.81 9.23 -4.79
N GLU A 5 0.93 9.22 -5.78
CA GLU A 5 0.16 8.02 -6.15
C GLU A 5 1.10 6.91 -6.66
N ARG A 6 2.05 7.26 -7.53
CA ARG A 6 3.01 6.30 -8.05
C ARG A 6 3.94 5.76 -6.97
N VAL A 7 4.44 6.63 -6.09
CA VAL A 7 5.29 6.26 -4.95
C VAL A 7 4.52 5.43 -3.94
N GLY A 8 3.29 5.81 -3.58
CA GLY A 8 2.44 5.04 -2.66
C GLY A 8 2.15 3.64 -3.20
N ASN A 9 1.85 3.54 -4.49
CA ASN A 9 1.59 2.25 -5.16
C ASN A 9 2.85 1.37 -5.21
N VAL A 10 4.00 1.93 -5.62
CA VAL A 10 5.26 1.18 -5.72
C VAL A 10 5.75 0.75 -4.32
N THR A 11 5.78 1.67 -3.36
CA THR A 11 6.20 1.39 -1.99
C THR A 11 5.25 0.40 -1.33
N GLY A 12 3.94 0.55 -1.50
CA GLY A 12 2.94 -0.39 -0.96
C GLY A 12 3.12 -1.81 -1.49
N LYS A 13 3.38 -1.96 -2.81
CA LYS A 13 3.70 -3.26 -3.41
C LYS A 13 4.98 -3.87 -2.86
N ILE A 14 6.06 -3.09 -2.81
CA ILE A 14 7.36 -3.58 -2.32
C ILE A 14 7.24 -4.02 -0.86
N VAL A 15 6.68 -3.18 0.00
CA VAL A 15 6.54 -3.49 1.42
C VAL A 15 5.59 -4.66 1.65
N GLY A 16 4.49 -4.74 0.90
CA GLY A 16 3.55 -5.86 0.96
C GLY A 16 4.21 -7.19 0.57
N VAL A 17 4.97 -7.20 -0.53
CA VAL A 17 5.70 -8.40 -0.99
C VAL A 17 6.78 -8.81 0.01
N LEU A 18 7.57 -7.86 0.52
CA LEU A 18 8.59 -8.14 1.53
C LEU A 18 7.97 -8.70 2.82
N GLY A 19 6.85 -8.12 3.28
CA GLY A 19 6.10 -8.62 4.42
C GLY A 19 5.61 -10.05 4.21
N PHE A 20 5.09 -10.35 3.02
CA PHE A 20 4.63 -11.69 2.67
C PHE A 20 5.77 -12.70 2.62
N VAL A 21 6.92 -12.33 2.05
CA VAL A 21 8.12 -13.19 2.03
C VAL A 21 8.60 -13.46 3.46
N VAL A 22 8.69 -12.43 4.31
CA VAL A 22 9.05 -12.58 5.73
C VAL A 22 8.07 -13.50 6.45
N LEU A 23 6.77 -13.33 6.23
CA LEU A 23 5.74 -14.19 6.81
C LEU A 23 5.95 -15.66 6.43
N LEU A 24 6.15 -15.96 5.14
CA LEU A 24 6.36 -17.32 4.67
C LEU A 24 7.64 -17.95 5.25
N LEU A 25 8.74 -17.20 5.26
CA LEU A 25 10.00 -17.65 5.84
C LEU A 25 9.87 -17.90 7.35
N SER A 26 9.13 -17.05 8.05
CA SER A 26 8.91 -17.17 9.49
C SER A 26 8.01 -18.34 9.85
N LEU A 27 6.96 -18.59 9.05
CA LEU A 27 6.12 -19.77 9.18
C LEU A 27 6.92 -21.07 8.97
N PHE A 28 7.79 -21.10 7.96
CA PHE A 28 8.67 -22.24 7.72
C PHE A 28 9.66 -22.49 8.86
N ARG A 29 10.15 -21.41 9.49
CA ARG A 29 11.09 -21.49 10.63
C ARG A 29 10.41 -21.61 12.00
N LEU A 30 9.07 -21.60 12.05
CA LEU A 30 8.27 -21.55 13.29
C LEU A 30 8.64 -20.35 14.20
N ASP A 31 9.04 -19.23 13.60
CA ASP A 31 9.39 -17.99 14.30
C ASP A 31 8.13 -17.11 14.49
N GLY A 32 7.56 -17.15 15.69
CA GLY A 32 6.37 -16.37 16.02
C GLY A 32 6.57 -14.84 15.93
N ALA A 33 7.77 -14.33 16.22
CA ALA A 33 8.05 -12.90 16.10
C ALA A 33 8.12 -12.49 14.62
N GLY A 34 8.76 -13.30 13.80
CA GLY A 34 8.83 -13.11 12.35
C GLY A 34 7.45 -13.18 11.68
N VAL A 35 6.55 -14.05 12.16
CA VAL A 35 5.15 -14.11 11.68
C VAL A 35 4.42 -12.79 11.97
N GLY A 36 4.53 -12.28 13.20
CA GLY A 36 3.92 -11.00 13.57
C GLY A 36 4.42 -9.85 12.69
N LEU A 37 5.73 -9.79 12.47
CA LEU A 37 6.37 -8.77 11.63
C LEU A 37 5.95 -8.88 10.16
N GLY A 38 5.88 -10.11 9.63
CA GLY A 38 5.42 -10.37 8.26
C GLY A 38 3.96 -9.96 8.02
N VAL A 39 3.07 -10.26 8.97
CA VAL A 39 1.67 -9.79 8.92
C VAL A 39 1.61 -8.27 8.95
N MET A 40 2.33 -7.63 9.87
CA MET A 40 2.36 -6.17 10.01
C MET A 40 2.80 -5.47 8.71
N LEU A 41 3.91 -5.91 8.12
CA LEU A 41 4.42 -5.36 6.87
C LEU A 41 3.47 -5.59 5.69
N SER A 42 2.83 -6.77 5.63
CA SER A 42 1.85 -7.08 4.58
C SER A 42 0.65 -6.13 4.63
N LEU A 43 0.10 -5.93 5.83
CA LEU A 43 -1.03 -5.02 6.06
C LEU A 43 -0.64 -3.55 5.83
N TYR A 44 0.57 -3.16 6.21
CA TYR A 44 1.08 -1.81 5.96
C TYR A 44 1.23 -1.54 4.46
N GLY A 45 1.79 -2.49 3.71
CA GLY A 45 1.87 -2.42 2.25
C GLY A 45 0.49 -2.28 1.61
N LEU A 46 -0.49 -3.09 2.04
CA LEU A 46 -1.88 -2.98 1.59
C LEU A 46 -2.48 -1.60 1.90
N GLY A 47 -2.26 -1.08 3.11
CA GLY A 47 -2.71 0.25 3.50
C GLY A 47 -2.18 1.36 2.60
N LEU A 48 -0.90 1.31 2.23
CA LEU A 48 -0.31 2.26 1.28
C LEU A 48 -0.94 2.18 -0.11
N LEU A 49 -1.29 0.97 -0.57
CA LEU A 49 -2.00 0.79 -1.85
C LEU A 49 -3.40 1.40 -1.83
N LEU A 50 -4.15 1.16 -0.75
CA LEU A 50 -5.48 1.71 -0.57
C LEU A 50 -5.43 3.25 -0.49
N LEU A 51 -4.49 3.80 0.28
CA LEU A 51 -4.28 5.25 0.36
C LEU A 51 -3.97 5.83 -1.01
N SER A 52 -3.08 5.20 -1.78
CA SER A 52 -2.79 5.63 -3.14
C SER A 52 -4.04 5.64 -4.03
N GLY A 53 -4.88 4.61 -3.96
CA GLY A 53 -6.14 4.54 -4.72
C GLY A 53 -7.10 5.66 -4.34
N ILE A 54 -7.32 5.87 -3.04
CA ILE A 54 -8.17 6.94 -2.51
C ILE A 54 -7.68 8.32 -2.98
N TYR A 55 -6.37 8.57 -2.95
CA TYR A 55 -5.80 9.82 -3.47
C TYR A 55 -6.05 10.01 -4.97
N GLY A 56 -5.98 8.94 -5.76
CA GLY A 56 -6.31 8.97 -7.20
C GLY A 56 -7.77 9.34 -7.45
N GLU A 57 -8.70 8.73 -6.70
CA GLU A 57 -10.13 9.04 -6.79
C GLU A 57 -10.46 10.47 -6.36
N LEU A 58 -9.92 10.93 -5.22
CA LEU A 58 -10.11 12.31 -4.77
C LEU A 58 -9.61 13.32 -5.80
N LYS A 59 -8.50 13.00 -6.47
CA LYS A 59 -7.98 13.84 -7.55
C LYS A 59 -8.95 13.87 -8.73
N ALA A 60 -9.46 12.71 -9.16
CA ALA A 60 -10.43 12.63 -10.24
C ALA A 60 -11.71 13.44 -9.95
N VAL A 61 -12.23 13.34 -8.72
CA VAL A 61 -13.40 14.11 -8.25
C VAL A 61 -13.10 15.61 -8.24
N ARG A 62 -11.94 16.04 -7.71
CA ARG A 62 -11.51 17.44 -7.74
C ARG A 62 -11.44 17.99 -9.17
N GLU A 63 -10.94 17.19 -10.11
CA GLU A 63 -10.76 17.57 -11.50
C GLU A 63 -12.09 17.58 -12.28
N ALA A 64 -13.09 16.81 -11.83
CA ALA A 64 -14.46 16.87 -12.33
C ALA A 64 -15.20 18.12 -11.82
N LEU A 65 -15.10 18.43 -10.52
CA LEU A 65 -15.67 19.65 -9.91
C LEU A 65 -15.14 20.92 -10.59
N ARG A 66 -13.82 21.01 -10.79
CA ARG A 66 -13.21 22.17 -11.48
C ARG A 66 -13.70 22.37 -12.91
N ARG A 67 -14.11 21.31 -13.61
CA ARG A 67 -14.67 21.39 -14.97
C ARG A 67 -16.15 21.78 -14.97
N TRP A 68 -16.84 21.62 -13.84
CA TRP A 68 -18.25 21.94 -13.70
C TRP A 68 -18.47 23.37 -13.20
N ASP A 69 -17.53 23.89 -12.39
CA ASP A 69 -17.51 25.29 -11.94
C ASP A 69 -16.96 26.27 -13.00
N GLY A 70 -16.56 25.78 -14.18
CA GLY A 70 -15.91 26.55 -15.26
C GLY A 70 -16.74 26.70 -16.51
#